data_AF-A0A7X5BEZ1-F1
#
_entry.id   AF-A0A7X5BEZ1-F1
#
_cell.length_a   1.000
_cell.length_b   1.000
_cell.length_c   1.000
_cell.angle_alpha   90.00
_cell.angle_beta   90.00
_cell.angle_gamma   90.00
#
_symmetry.space_group_name_H-M   'P 1'
#
loop_
_entity.id
_entity.type
_entity.pdbx_description
1 polymer ?
#
loop_
_entity_poly.entity_id
_entity_poly.type
_entity_poly.pdbx_seq_one_letter_code
_entity_poly.pdbx_strand_id
1 'polypeptide(L)'
;MQEIIAHIESGNFGYVVAMVLVFFLVNTRNIVTFLDEHRKRKLNILLEASKSDEVSEDLKKHFRDEIEVEYFRLTYGIKVRRPLIKAMLRVSRFGNENIPFGLILSARKYFDSDDEKCVRKLVSIDLFSSLESAFNLLASCLLALVIYSVSIEGSVKDIPLVVVAALQVLFGLYQLYGFLAALLLKIILKLRCGKSVESAS
;
A
#
# COMPACT_ATOMS: atom_id res chain seq x y z
N MET A 1 25.40 10.11 -23.68
CA MET A 1 24.88 8.89 -24.36
C MET A 1 25.99 7.89 -24.63
N GLN A 2 27.13 8.30 -25.21
CA GLN A 2 28.27 7.41 -25.47
C GLN A 2 28.87 6.79 -24.19
N GLU A 3 28.99 7.53 -23.08
CA GLU A 3 29.44 6.97 -21.79
C GLU A 3 28.47 5.93 -21.19
N ILE A 4 27.17 6.06 -21.45
CA ILE A 4 26.16 5.11 -20.97
C ILE A 4 26.27 3.80 -21.74
N ILE A 5 26.44 3.89 -23.06
CA ILE A 5 26.63 2.73 -23.93
C ILE A 5 27.93 2.01 -23.56
N ALA A 6 29.01 2.74 -23.31
CA ALA A 6 30.29 2.17 -22.87
C ALA A 6 30.18 1.41 -21.53
N HIS A 7 29.42 1.93 -20.54
CA HIS A 7 29.20 1.22 -19.28
C HIS A 7 28.27 0.01 -19.38
N ILE A 8 27.32 0.03 -20.32
CA ILE A 8 26.47 -1.13 -20.64
C ILE A 8 27.31 -2.22 -21.31
N GLU A 9 28.14 -1.86 -22.29
CA GLU A 9 29.03 -2.77 -23.00
C GLU A 9 30.14 -3.34 -22.10
N SER A 10 30.60 -2.58 -21.10
CA SER A 10 31.57 -3.03 -20.11
C SER A 10 30.96 -3.93 -19.01
N GLY A 11 29.66 -4.25 -19.07
CA GLY A 11 28.95 -5.03 -18.06
C GLY A 11 28.79 -4.32 -16.71
N ASN A 12 29.09 -3.03 -16.62
CA ASN A 12 28.99 -2.26 -15.37
C ASN A 12 27.61 -1.58 -15.28
N PHE A 13 26.59 -2.39 -15.00
CA PHE A 13 25.21 -1.95 -14.84
C PHE A 13 25.01 -1.03 -13.61
N GLY A 14 25.96 -1.00 -12.67
CA GLY A 14 25.87 -0.16 -11.47
C GLY A 14 25.78 1.34 -11.79
N TYR A 15 26.53 1.80 -12.79
CA TYR A 15 26.49 3.20 -13.23
C TYR A 15 25.14 3.57 -13.86
N VAL A 16 24.58 2.68 -14.69
CA VAL A 16 23.28 2.87 -15.34
C VAL A 16 22.17 2.96 -14.31
N VAL A 17 22.16 2.05 -13.32
CA VAL A 17 21.19 2.06 -12.22
C VAL A 17 21.30 3.34 -11.39
N ALA A 18 22.51 3.76 -11.04
CA ALA A 18 22.72 5.01 -10.30
C ALA A 18 22.22 6.24 -11.06
N MET A 19 22.47 6.32 -12.36
CA MET A 19 21.98 7.43 -13.20
C MET A 19 20.45 7.44 -13.27
N VAL A 20 19.81 6.28 -13.43
CA VAL A 20 18.34 6.17 -13.43
C VAL A 20 17.77 6.64 -12.09
N LEU A 21 18.36 6.25 -10.97
CA LEU A 21 17.93 6.70 -9.64
C LEU A 21 18.07 8.22 -9.48
N VAL A 22 19.18 8.81 -9.90
CA VAL A 22 19.38 10.27 -9.87
C VAL A 22 18.36 10.98 -10.76
N PHE A 23 18.06 10.44 -11.94
CA PHE A 23 17.04 10.99 -12.83
C PHE A 23 15.67 11.03 -12.16
N PHE A 24 15.25 9.95 -11.50
CA PHE A 24 14.00 9.91 -10.75
C PHE A 24 14.00 10.91 -9.58
N LEU A 25 15.10 11.01 -8.83
CA LEU A 25 15.23 11.94 -7.70
C LEU A 25 15.11 13.41 -8.14
N VAL A 26 15.82 13.80 -9.20
CA VAL A 26 15.80 15.18 -9.71
C VAL A 26 14.44 15.53 -10.33
N ASN A 27 13.81 14.59 -11.04
CA ASN A 27 12.53 14.83 -11.71
C ASN A 27 11.30 14.48 -10.87
N THR A 28 11.46 14.15 -9.59
CA THR A 28 10.35 13.73 -8.72
C THR A 28 9.21 14.75 -8.74
N ARG A 29 9.52 16.05 -8.72
CA ARG A 29 8.50 17.12 -8.75
C ARG A 29 7.64 17.05 -10.03
N ASN A 30 8.26 16.94 -11.20
CA ASN A 30 7.56 16.89 -12.48
C ASN A 30 6.74 15.61 -12.63
N ILE A 31 7.27 14.48 -12.13
CA ILE A 31 6.57 13.20 -12.13
C ILE A 31 5.32 13.28 -11.25
N VAL A 32 5.45 13.85 -10.05
CA VAL A 32 4.32 14.02 -9.12
C VAL A 32 3.26 14.95 -9.71
N THR A 33 3.64 16.10 -10.28
CA THR A 33 2.67 17.03 -10.88
C THR A 33 1.95 16.42 -12.07
N PHE A 34 2.65 15.71 -12.94
CA PHE A 34 2.04 15.01 -14.07
C PHE A 34 1.03 13.94 -13.61
N LEU A 35 1.38 13.18 -12.57
CA LEU A 35 0.48 12.18 -12.00
C LEU A 35 -0.77 12.82 -11.38
N ASP A 36 -0.64 13.95 -10.70
CA ASP A 36 -1.76 14.66 -10.09
C ASP A 36 -2.69 15.29 -11.14
N GLU A 37 -2.13 15.88 -12.19
CA GLU A 37 -2.91 16.42 -13.32
C GLU A 37 -3.70 15.32 -14.03
N HIS A 38 -3.06 14.18 -14.29
CA HIS A 38 -3.74 13.04 -14.90
C HIS A 38 -4.89 12.51 -14.02
N ARG A 39 -4.69 12.44 -12.70
CA ARG A 39 -5.74 12.01 -11.75
C ARG A 39 -6.91 12.99 -11.73
N LYS A 40 -6.65 14.30 -11.66
CA LYS A 40 -7.69 15.34 -11.70
C LYS A 40 -8.46 15.32 -13.02
N ARG A 41 -7.78 15.13 -14.15
CA ARG A 41 -8.42 15.00 -15.47
C ARG A 41 -9.39 13.82 -15.51
N LYS A 42 -8.97 12.63 -15.05
CA LYS A 42 -9.85 11.47 -14.99
C LYS A 42 -11.11 11.74 -14.14
N LEU A 43 -10.94 12.38 -12.97
CA LEU A 43 -12.06 12.74 -12.11
C LEU A 43 -13.04 13.69 -12.80
N ASN A 44 -12.54 14.70 -13.50
CA ASN A 44 -13.37 15.65 -14.24
C ASN A 44 -14.18 14.96 -15.36
N ILE A 45 -13.54 14.07 -16.11
CA ILE A 45 -14.22 13.27 -17.16
C ILE A 45 -15.34 12.43 -16.56
N LEU A 46 -15.11 11.76 -15.43
CA LEU A 46 -16.14 10.96 -14.76
C LEU A 46 -17.30 11.83 -14.25
N LEU A 47 -17.01 13.01 -13.71
CA LEU A 47 -18.03 13.95 -13.23
C LEU A 47 -18.88 14.48 -14.38
N GLU A 48 -18.26 14.83 -15.51
CA GLU A 48 -18.96 15.29 -16.71
C GLU A 48 -19.83 14.17 -17.31
N ALA A 49 -19.26 12.99 -17.48
CA ALA A 49 -19.98 11.83 -17.98
C ALA A 49 -21.13 11.38 -17.05
N SER A 50 -21.00 11.57 -15.73
CA SER A 50 -22.07 11.26 -14.78
C SER A 50 -23.29 12.20 -14.88
N LYS A 51 -23.11 13.38 -15.49
CA LYS A 51 -24.14 14.42 -15.66
C LYS A 51 -24.72 14.47 -17.09
N SER A 52 -24.10 13.77 -18.04
CA SER A 52 -24.56 13.76 -19.44
C SER A 52 -25.84 12.94 -19.60
N ASP A 53 -26.81 13.46 -20.34
CA ASP A 53 -28.05 12.77 -20.68
C ASP A 53 -27.86 11.65 -21.73
N GLU A 54 -26.71 11.62 -22.40
CA GLU A 54 -26.35 10.60 -23.40
C GLU A 54 -25.90 9.28 -22.77
N VAL A 55 -25.65 9.26 -21.47
CA VAL A 55 -25.14 8.11 -20.73
C VAL A 55 -26.29 7.36 -20.04
N SER A 56 -26.31 6.04 -20.14
CA SER A 56 -27.32 5.22 -19.46
C SER A 56 -27.24 5.35 -17.94
N GLU A 57 -28.37 5.21 -17.24
CA GLU A 57 -28.41 5.32 -15.78
C GLU A 57 -27.54 4.28 -15.07
N ASP A 58 -27.42 3.06 -15.64
CA ASP A 58 -26.53 2.02 -15.12
C ASP A 58 -25.06 2.44 -15.20
N LEU A 59 -24.67 3.08 -16.30
CA LEU A 59 -23.30 3.55 -16.47
C LEU A 59 -23.02 4.80 -15.62
N LYS A 60 -24.00 5.70 -15.45
CA LYS A 60 -23.92 6.81 -14.48
C LYS A 60 -23.75 6.31 -13.04
N LYS A 61 -24.45 5.24 -12.67
CA LYS A 61 -24.26 4.58 -11.36
C LYS A 61 -22.84 4.07 -11.21
N HIS A 62 -22.30 3.42 -12.24
CA HIS A 62 -20.90 2.98 -12.23
C HIS A 62 -19.90 4.15 -12.12
N PHE A 63 -20.15 5.27 -12.82
CA PHE A 63 -19.30 6.46 -12.70
C PHE A 63 -19.33 7.07 -11.30
N ARG A 64 -20.50 7.14 -10.65
CA ARG A 64 -20.61 7.58 -9.25
C ARG A 64 -19.77 6.70 -8.32
N ASP A 65 -19.80 5.38 -8.54
CA ASP A 65 -18.99 4.43 -7.77
C ASP A 65 -17.48 4.65 -7.99
N GLU A 66 -17.04 4.90 -9.22
CA GLU A 66 -15.63 5.18 -9.54
C GLU A 66 -15.17 6.57 -9.04
N ILE A 67 -16.07 7.56 -9.00
CA ILE A 67 -15.81 8.88 -8.43
C ILE A 67 -15.49 8.76 -6.93
N GLU A 68 -16.26 7.97 -6.16
CA GLU A 68 -15.95 7.70 -4.75
C GLU A 68 -14.55 7.10 -4.56
N VAL A 69 -14.17 6.15 -5.45
CA VAL A 69 -12.85 5.51 -5.43
C VAL A 69 -11.74 6.50 -5.73
N GLU A 70 -11.90 7.36 -6.73
CA GLU A 70 -10.88 8.36 -7.08
C GLU A 70 -10.75 9.46 -6.02
N TYR A 71 -11.84 9.90 -5.40
CA TYR A 71 -11.76 10.80 -4.24
C TYR A 71 -11.01 10.16 -3.07
N PHE A 72 -11.30 8.89 -2.76
CA PHE A 72 -10.57 8.16 -1.74
C PHE A 72 -9.07 8.08 -2.06
N ARG A 73 -8.74 7.79 -3.33
CA ARG A 73 -7.35 7.73 -3.80
C ARG A 73 -6.64 9.08 -3.72
N LEU A 74 -7.32 10.18 -4.04
CA LEU A 74 -6.76 11.53 -3.95
C LEU A 74 -6.48 11.91 -2.49
N THR A 75 -7.38 11.55 -1.56
CA THR A 75 -7.23 11.86 -0.13
C THR A 75 -6.16 11.01 0.55
N TYR A 76 -6.16 9.70 0.31
CA TYR A 76 -5.31 8.75 1.05
C TYR A 76 -4.12 8.23 0.24
N GLY A 77 -3.99 8.61 -1.03
CA GLY A 77 -2.90 8.18 -1.92
C GLY A 77 -2.99 6.74 -2.43
N ILE A 78 -4.01 5.98 -2.02
CA ILE A 78 -4.11 4.53 -2.28
C ILE A 78 -5.36 4.21 -3.08
N LYS A 79 -5.20 3.45 -4.18
CA LYS A 79 -6.34 2.93 -4.95
C LYS A 79 -6.85 1.65 -4.30
N VAL A 80 -8.12 1.64 -3.93
CA VAL A 80 -8.82 0.52 -3.31
C VAL A 80 -10.20 0.35 -3.95
N ARG A 81 -10.74 -0.87 -3.94
CA ARG A 81 -12.08 -1.13 -4.48
C ARG A 81 -13.15 -0.54 -3.55
N ARG A 82 -14.28 -0.12 -4.12
CA ARG A 82 -15.40 0.47 -3.36
C ARG A 82 -15.89 -0.39 -2.17
N PRO A 83 -16.06 -1.72 -2.27
CA PRO A 83 -16.47 -2.54 -1.11
C PRO A 83 -15.49 -2.41 0.07
N LEU A 84 -14.19 -2.40 -0.23
CA LEU A 84 -13.14 -2.24 0.76
C LEU A 84 -13.17 -0.85 1.42
N ILE A 85 -13.43 0.21 0.65
CA ILE A 85 -13.63 1.56 1.19
C ILE A 85 -14.80 1.57 2.19
N LYS A 86 -15.92 0.95 1.83
CA LYS A 86 -17.09 0.86 2.70
C LYS A 86 -16.78 0.07 3.98
N ALA A 87 -16.04 -1.03 3.88
CA ALA A 87 -15.60 -1.81 5.05
C ALA A 87 -14.71 -0.98 5.99
N MET A 88 -13.71 -0.27 5.46
CA MET A 88 -12.82 0.60 6.23
C MET A 88 -13.58 1.74 6.93
N LEU A 89 -14.53 2.39 6.22
CA LEU A 89 -15.38 3.43 6.79
C LEU A 89 -16.30 2.87 7.89
N ARG A 90 -16.81 1.64 7.73
CA ARG A 90 -17.64 0.97 8.74
C ARG A 90 -16.84 0.72 10.03
N VAL A 91 -15.59 0.27 9.90
CA VAL A 91 -14.67 0.11 11.05
C VAL A 91 -14.37 1.45 11.72
N SER A 92 -14.12 2.51 10.95
CA SER A 92 -13.87 3.86 11.48
C SER A 92 -15.07 4.39 12.26
N ARG A 93 -16.29 4.24 11.74
CA ARG A 93 -17.54 4.62 12.42
C ARG A 93 -17.78 3.80 13.68
N PHE A 94 -17.54 2.49 13.65
CA PHE A 94 -17.64 1.63 14.83
C PHE A 94 -16.63 2.03 15.92
N GLY A 95 -15.48 2.56 15.53
CA GLY A 95 -14.47 3.15 16.41
C GLY A 95 -14.87 4.48 17.05
N ASN A 96 -16.00 5.08 16.64
CA ASN A 96 -16.44 6.42 17.06
C ASN A 96 -15.28 7.44 16.99
N GLU A 97 -14.54 7.41 15.88
CA GLU A 97 -13.38 8.28 15.57
C GLU A 97 -12.12 8.11 16.44
N ASN A 98 -12.16 7.29 17.50
CA ASN A 98 -10.97 7.02 18.33
C ASN A 98 -9.94 6.11 17.66
N ILE A 99 -10.30 5.46 16.54
CA ILE A 99 -9.36 4.64 15.76
C ILE A 99 -8.84 5.52 14.62
N PRO A 100 -7.53 5.86 14.61
CA PRO A 100 -6.98 6.68 13.55
C PRO A 100 -7.13 5.96 12.21
N PHE A 101 -7.62 6.67 11.20
CA PHE A 101 -7.87 6.09 9.87
C PHE A 101 -6.57 5.57 9.22
N GLY A 102 -5.41 6.13 9.59
CA GLY A 102 -4.11 5.62 9.19
C GLY A 102 -3.87 4.16 9.63
N LEU A 103 -4.28 3.78 10.84
CA LEU A 103 -4.18 2.39 11.32
C LEU A 103 -5.04 1.44 10.47
N ILE A 104 -6.26 1.88 10.13
CA ILE A 104 -7.19 1.16 9.26
C ILE A 104 -6.59 0.99 7.86
N LEU A 105 -6.01 2.05 7.31
CA LEU A 105 -5.39 2.06 5.99
C LEU A 105 -4.15 1.15 5.91
N SER A 106 -3.36 1.10 6.99
CA SER A 106 -2.21 0.21 7.12
C SER A 106 -2.62 -1.26 7.17
N ALA A 107 -3.78 -1.55 7.79
CA ALA A 107 -4.35 -2.89 7.89
C ALA A 107 -5.09 -3.37 6.63
N ARG A 108 -5.20 -2.57 5.57
CA ARG A 108 -6.07 -2.84 4.40
C ARG A 108 -5.88 -4.20 3.71
N LYS A 109 -4.68 -4.81 3.74
CA LYS A 109 -4.43 -6.15 3.14
C LYS A 109 -5.23 -7.25 3.85
N TYR A 110 -5.60 -7.01 5.11
CA TYR A 110 -6.27 -7.94 6.01
C TYR A 110 -7.77 -7.66 6.14
N PHE A 111 -8.29 -6.81 5.26
CA PHE A 111 -9.72 -6.53 5.24
C PHE A 111 -10.43 -7.49 4.30
N ASP A 112 -11.54 -8.04 4.79
CA ASP A 112 -12.50 -8.70 3.92
C ASP A 112 -13.30 -7.64 3.15
N SER A 113 -13.50 -7.90 1.85
CA SER A 113 -14.27 -7.04 0.97
C SER A 113 -15.75 -7.43 0.91
N ASP A 114 -16.10 -8.59 1.48
CA ASP A 114 -17.47 -9.06 1.53
C ASP A 114 -18.32 -8.22 2.49
N ASP A 115 -19.62 -8.13 2.21
CA ASP A 115 -20.56 -7.33 2.99
C ASP A 115 -20.93 -8.04 4.31
N GLU A 116 -19.93 -8.22 5.16
CA GLU A 116 -20.11 -8.81 6.46
C GLU A 116 -20.82 -7.82 7.39
N LYS A 117 -21.97 -8.25 7.91
CA LYS A 117 -22.74 -7.49 8.91
C LYS A 117 -21.94 -7.27 10.20
N CYS A 118 -20.98 -8.14 10.50
CA CYS A 118 -20.19 -8.08 11.73
C CYS A 118 -18.86 -7.34 11.48
N VAL A 119 -18.71 -6.14 12.06
CA VAL A 119 -17.49 -5.31 11.92
C VAL A 119 -16.23 -6.03 12.39
N ARG A 120 -16.35 -6.95 13.35
CA ARG A 120 -15.21 -7.74 13.86
C ARG A 120 -14.63 -8.70 12.81
N LYS A 121 -15.48 -9.24 11.94
CA LYS A 121 -15.06 -10.23 10.95
C LYS A 121 -14.42 -9.59 9.72
N LEU A 122 -14.73 -8.32 9.44
CA LEU A 122 -14.13 -7.52 8.38
C LEU A 122 -12.59 -7.45 8.45
N VAL A 123 -11.98 -7.70 9.61
CA VAL A 123 -10.52 -7.83 9.75
C VAL A 123 -10.18 -9.29 9.99
N SER A 124 -9.89 -10.02 8.91
CA SER A 124 -9.45 -11.40 8.93
C SER A 124 -7.93 -11.46 8.89
N ILE A 125 -7.36 -12.25 9.81
CA ILE A 125 -5.92 -12.54 9.81
C ILE A 125 -5.86 -14.03 9.67
N ASP A 126 -5.59 -14.49 8.45
CA ASP A 126 -5.46 -15.90 8.14
C ASP A 126 -4.10 -16.41 8.58
N LEU A 127 -4.03 -17.68 8.99
CA LEU A 127 -2.78 -18.34 9.36
C LEU A 127 -1.74 -18.25 8.23
N PHE A 128 -2.16 -18.39 6.98
CA PHE A 128 -1.31 -18.23 5.80
C PHE A 128 -0.75 -16.81 5.66
N SER A 129 -1.56 -15.79 5.91
CA SER A 129 -1.11 -14.39 5.86
C SER A 129 -0.11 -14.06 6.97
N SER A 130 -0.28 -14.68 8.14
CA SER A 130 0.63 -14.60 9.27
C SER A 130 1.96 -15.30 8.96
N LEU A 131 1.91 -16.51 8.39
CA LEU A 131 3.08 -17.27 7.95
C LEU A 131 3.88 -16.53 6.87
N GLU A 132 3.20 -15.95 5.88
CA GLU A 132 3.84 -15.14 4.83
C GLU A 132 4.63 -13.96 5.43
N SER A 133 4.00 -13.20 6.34
CA SER A 133 4.66 -12.05 6.98
C SER A 133 5.84 -12.46 7.86
N ALA A 134 5.71 -13.56 8.60
CA ALA A 134 6.78 -14.10 9.45
C ALA A 134 7.95 -14.62 8.61
N PHE A 135 7.65 -15.33 7.52
CA PHE A 135 8.65 -15.84 6.59
C PHE A 135 9.40 -14.69 5.90
N ASN A 136 8.70 -13.66 5.41
CA ASN A 136 9.33 -12.52 4.75
C ASN A 136 10.20 -11.70 5.71
N LEU A 137 9.79 -11.58 6.98
CA LEU A 137 10.63 -10.96 8.01
C LEU A 137 11.89 -11.80 8.30
N LEU A 138 11.74 -13.11 8.48
CA LEU A 138 12.87 -14.00 8.74
C LEU A 138 13.85 -14.02 7.55
N ALA A 139 13.34 -14.10 6.32
CA ALA A 139 14.14 -13.98 5.11
C ALA A 139 14.87 -12.64 5.05
N SER A 140 14.20 -11.53 5.40
CA SER A 140 14.83 -10.20 5.45
C SER A 140 15.97 -10.12 6.47
N CYS A 141 15.78 -10.70 7.66
CA CYS A 141 16.82 -10.75 8.70
C CYS A 141 18.03 -11.60 8.25
N LEU A 142 17.79 -12.78 7.66
CA LEU A 142 18.87 -13.63 7.15
C LEU A 142 19.66 -12.92 6.05
N LEU A 143 18.96 -12.26 5.14
CA LEU A 143 19.59 -11.52 4.05
C LEU A 143 20.44 -10.35 4.57
N ALA A 144 19.95 -9.61 5.58
CA ALA A 144 20.71 -8.54 6.23
C ALA A 144 22.00 -9.05 6.90
N LEU A 145 21.95 -10.23 7.52
CA LEU A 145 23.13 -10.87 8.12
C LEU A 145 24.17 -11.26 7.06
N VAL A 146 23.73 -11.80 5.92
CA VAL A 146 24.61 -12.15 4.79
C VAL A 146 25.30 -10.89 4.23
N ILE A 147 24.56 -9.79 4.06
CA ILE A 147 25.16 -8.50 3.62
C ILE A 147 26.21 -8.03 4.64
N TYR A 148 25.87 -8.09 5.93
CA TYR A 148 26.77 -7.64 7.00
C TYR A 148 28.08 -8.43 6.98
N SER A 149 28.03 -9.76 6.83
CA SER A 149 29.24 -10.59 6.72
C SER A 149 30.08 -10.26 5.49
N VAL A 150 29.46 -10.07 4.32
CA VAL A 150 30.18 -9.74 3.07
C VAL A 150 30.78 -8.33 3.12
N SER A 151 30.15 -7.42 3.86
CA SER A 151 30.63 -6.02 4.02
C SER A 151 31.87 -5.91 4.89
N ILE A 152 31.98 -6.75 5.94
CA ILE A 152 33.13 -6.75 6.87
C ILE A 152 34.42 -7.22 6.18
N GLU A 153 34.32 -8.16 5.24
CA GLU A 153 35.47 -8.69 4.50
C GLU A 153 36.01 -7.71 3.44
N GLY A 154 35.45 -6.49 3.32
CA GLY A 154 35.88 -5.48 2.36
C GLY A 154 35.65 -5.85 0.89
N SER A 155 34.95 -6.95 0.63
CA SER A 155 34.73 -7.54 -0.69
C SER A 155 33.34 -7.23 -1.24
N VAL A 156 32.86 -5.99 -1.08
CA VAL A 156 31.61 -5.56 -1.71
C VAL A 156 31.89 -5.22 -3.17
N LYS A 157 32.14 -6.26 -3.99
CA LYS A 157 32.23 -6.11 -5.45
C LYS A 157 30.85 -6.09 -6.11
N ASP A 158 29.84 -6.69 -5.46
CA ASP A 158 28.49 -6.83 -6.01
C ASP A 158 27.49 -5.84 -5.38
N ILE A 159 27.63 -4.56 -5.77
CA ILE A 159 26.68 -3.48 -5.46
C ILE A 159 25.21 -3.88 -5.74
N PRO A 160 24.88 -4.59 -6.84
CA PRO A 160 23.49 -5.01 -7.09
C PRO A 160 22.90 -5.90 -6.00
N LEU A 161 23.71 -6.82 -5.43
CA LEU A 161 23.27 -7.74 -4.38
C LEU A 161 22.90 -6.97 -3.11
N VAL A 162 23.72 -5.99 -2.73
CA VAL A 162 23.47 -5.13 -1.57
C VAL A 162 22.20 -4.31 -1.76
N VAL A 163 21.96 -3.75 -2.96
CA VAL A 163 20.76 -2.97 -3.26
C VAL A 163 19.50 -3.83 -3.19
N VAL A 164 19.49 -5.00 -3.84
CA VAL A 164 18.35 -5.94 -3.78
C VAL A 164 18.05 -6.31 -2.34
N ALA A 165 19.09 -6.56 -1.56
CA ALA A 165 18.93 -7.00 -0.20
C ALA A 165 18.44 -5.90 0.74
N ALA A 166 18.90 -4.66 0.57
CA ALA A 166 18.34 -3.50 1.27
C ALA A 166 16.86 -3.28 0.92
N LEU A 167 16.48 -3.41 -0.36
CA LEU A 167 15.08 -3.31 -0.79
C LEU A 167 14.21 -4.41 -0.17
N GLN A 168 14.72 -5.64 -0.09
CA GLN A 168 14.01 -6.75 0.55
C GLN A 168 13.75 -6.49 2.04
N VAL A 169 14.73 -5.94 2.76
CA VAL A 169 14.57 -5.56 4.18
C VAL A 169 13.49 -4.49 4.34
N LEU A 170 13.51 -3.45 3.52
CA LEU A 170 12.47 -2.40 3.53
C LEU A 170 11.09 -2.98 3.26
N PHE A 171 10.99 -3.92 2.31
CA PHE A 171 9.75 -4.61 2.00
C PHE A 171 9.24 -5.46 3.18
N GLY A 172 10.11 -6.21 3.85
CA GLY A 172 9.77 -7.00 5.04
C GLY A 172 9.26 -6.13 6.19
N LEU A 173 9.92 -4.99 6.46
CA LEU A 173 9.48 -4.02 7.47
C LEU A 173 8.11 -3.43 7.14
N TYR A 174 7.87 -3.09 5.87
CA TYR A 174 6.58 -2.59 5.40
C TYR A 174 5.45 -3.61 5.62
N GLN A 175 5.71 -4.89 5.33
CA GLN A 175 4.73 -5.96 5.58
C GLN A 175 4.46 -6.18 7.07
N LEU A 176 5.51 -6.17 7.90
CA LEU A 176 5.36 -6.28 9.35
C LEU A 176 4.50 -5.16 9.91
N TYR A 177 4.73 -3.92 9.47
CA TYR A 177 3.95 -2.77 9.89
C TYR A 177 2.45 -2.95 9.56
N GLY A 178 2.13 -3.43 8.36
CA GLY A 178 0.75 -3.74 7.98
C GLY A 178 0.11 -4.84 8.83
N PHE A 179 0.88 -5.89 9.14
CA PHE A 179 0.43 -6.99 10.00
C PHE A 179 0.14 -6.52 11.44
N LEU A 180 1.08 -5.76 12.04
CA LEU A 180 0.91 -5.22 13.39
C LEU A 180 -0.31 -4.27 13.46
N ALA A 181 -0.51 -3.44 12.44
CA ALA A 181 -1.67 -2.58 12.32
C ALA A 181 -2.98 -3.40 12.33
N ALA A 182 -3.03 -4.49 11.56
CA ALA A 182 -4.20 -5.38 11.53
C ALA A 182 -4.44 -6.09 12.86
N LEU A 183 -3.37 -6.57 13.52
CA LEU A 183 -3.46 -7.23 14.83
C LEU A 183 -4.00 -6.27 15.90
N LEU A 184 -3.46 -5.05 15.98
CA LEU A 184 -3.94 -4.01 16.87
C LEU A 184 -5.41 -3.68 16.60
N LEU A 185 -5.76 -3.47 15.33
CA LEU A 185 -7.13 -3.19 14.93
C LEU A 185 -8.10 -4.30 15.34
N LYS A 186 -7.71 -5.56 15.15
CA LYS A 186 -8.49 -6.74 15.53
C LYS A 186 -8.69 -6.84 17.05
N ILE A 187 -7.66 -6.51 17.83
CA ILE A 187 -7.75 -6.45 19.30
C ILE A 187 -8.71 -5.35 19.73
N ILE A 188 -8.57 -4.14 19.18
CA ILE A 188 -9.43 -3.00 19.49
C ILE A 188 -10.90 -3.33 19.20
N LEU A 189 -11.18 -3.92 18.03
CA LEU A 189 -12.52 -4.34 17.63
C LEU A 189 -13.08 -5.41 18.58
N LYS A 190 -12.27 -6.38 18.99
CA LYS A 190 -12.68 -7.43 19.94
C LYS A 190 -13.04 -6.86 21.31
N LEU A 191 -12.19 -5.99 21.86
CA LEU A 191 -12.40 -5.36 23.17
C LEU A 191 -13.68 -4.51 23.18
N ARG A 192 -13.94 -3.78 22.10
CA ARG A 192 -15.11 -2.89 22.02
C ARG A 192 -16.42 -3.65 21.79
N CYS A 193 -16.40 -4.74 21.01
CA CYS A 193 -17.55 -5.65 20.92
C CYS A 193 -17.91 -6.25 22.28
N GLY A 194 -16.92 -6.59 23.12
CA GLY A 194 -17.17 -7.09 24.48
C GLY A 194 -17.91 -6.05 25.35
N LYS A 195 -17.43 -4.81 25.36
CA LYS A 195 -18.05 -3.70 26.11
C LYS A 195 -19.47 -3.36 25.64
N SER A 196 -19.73 -3.42 24.33
CA SER A 196 -21.06 -3.12 23.77
C SER A 196 -22.13 -4.17 24.14
N VAL A 197 -21.72 -5.40 24.48
CA VAL A 197 -22.63 -6.45 24.94
C VAL A 197 -22.92 -6.29 26.44
N GLU A 198 -21.92 -5.90 27.22
CA GLU A 198 -22.10 -5.64 28.67
C GLU A 198 -22.95 -4.39 28.94
N SER A 199 -22.92 -3.36 28.09
CA SER A 199 -23.74 -2.15 28.25
C SER A 199 -25.21 -2.30 27.80
N ALA A 200 -25.59 -3.46 27.26
CA ALA A 200 -26.94 -3.77 26.77
C ALA A 200 -27.65 -4.85 27.63
N SER A 201 -27.00 -5.29 28.70
CA SER A 201 -27.52 -6.16 29.76
C SER A 201 -27.88 -5.33 31.00
#